data_AF-A0A370PZX4-F1
#
_entry.id   AF-A0A370PZX4-F1
#
_cell.length_a   1.000
_cell.length_b   1.000
_cell.length_c   1.000
_cell.angle_alpha   90.00
_cell.angle_beta   90.00
_cell.angle_gamma   90.00
#
_symmetry.space_group_name_H-M   'P 1'
#
loop_
_entity.id
_entity.type
_entity.pdbx_description
1 polymer ?
#
loop_
_entity_poly.entity_id
_entity_poly.type
_entity_poly.pdbx_seq_one_letter_code
_entity_poly.pdbx_strand_id
1 'polypeptide(L)'
;MSYEVFTAEYLGQPNHVAIYIETEPNADEKKRAGKLFHVVGSILMGMNFEKRSSKDPQLSTTYVPHTKKKIGTIAKGDLEKFETECCNAVAPPGSQVTLRGKPKDPSKPLYRCNHWLDDVTKLALQKGILKP
;
A
#
# COMPACT_ATOMS: atom_id res chain seq x y z
N MET A 1 -17.59 -10.92 -9.61
CA MET A 1 -16.41 -11.50 -8.92
C MET A 1 -15.69 -10.40 -8.18
N SER A 2 -15.23 -10.69 -6.97
CA SER A 2 -14.47 -9.79 -6.11
C SER A 2 -13.13 -10.41 -5.74
N TYR A 3 -12.15 -9.58 -5.46
CA TYR A 3 -10.82 -9.93 -4.99
C TYR A 3 -10.67 -9.57 -3.52
N GLU A 4 -9.88 -10.34 -2.79
CA GLU A 4 -9.53 -10.04 -1.42
C GLU A 4 -8.41 -9.00 -1.38
N VAL A 5 -8.52 -8.07 -0.44
CA VAL A 5 -7.56 -6.98 -0.27
C VAL A 5 -6.92 -7.11 1.10
N PHE A 6 -5.60 -7.08 1.10
CA PHE A 6 -4.76 -7.25 2.27
C PHE A 6 -3.81 -6.07 2.42
N THR A 7 -3.37 -5.80 3.64
CA THR A 7 -2.13 -5.06 3.91
C THR A 7 -1.01 -6.04 4.21
N ALA A 8 0.23 -5.67 3.91
CA ALA A 8 1.41 -6.45 4.28
C ALA A 8 2.59 -5.51 4.57
N GLU A 9 3.45 -5.91 5.50
CA GLU A 9 4.68 -5.19 5.81
C GLU A 9 5.91 -5.91 5.24
N TYR A 10 6.89 -5.11 4.83
CA TYR A 10 8.16 -5.53 4.29
C TYR A 10 9.29 -4.87 5.08
N LEU A 11 10.34 -5.63 5.37
CA LEU A 11 11.55 -5.18 6.05
C LEU A 11 12.17 -3.99 5.31
N GLY A 12 12.46 -2.95 6.08
CA GLY A 12 13.06 -1.70 5.61
C GLY A 12 13.55 -0.85 6.79
N GLN A 13 14.04 0.36 6.51
CA GLN A 13 14.40 1.32 7.55
C GLN A 13 13.64 2.66 7.38
N PRO A 14 12.46 2.82 8.00
CA PRO A 14 11.66 1.83 8.74
C PRO A 14 10.99 0.79 7.81
N ASN A 15 10.29 -0.19 8.40
CA ASN A 15 9.48 -1.15 7.62
C ASN A 15 8.53 -0.41 6.67
N HIS A 16 8.34 -1.01 5.50
CA HIS A 16 7.49 -0.49 4.46
C HIS A 16 6.17 -1.24 4.42
N VAL A 17 5.07 -0.54 4.15
CA VAL A 17 3.74 -1.14 4.10
C VAL A 17 3.13 -1.01 2.72
N ALA A 18 2.36 -2.03 2.31
CA ALA A 18 1.71 -2.07 1.01
C ALA A 18 0.30 -2.63 1.10
N ILE A 19 -0.52 -2.27 0.10
CA ILE A 19 -1.80 -2.90 -0.16
C ILE A 19 -1.57 -3.99 -1.22
N TYR A 20 -1.99 -5.21 -0.93
CA TYR A 20 -1.95 -6.35 -1.83
C TYR A 20 -3.38 -6.79 -2.17
N ILE A 21 -3.71 -6.82 -3.45
CA ILE A 21 -4.98 -7.31 -3.97
C ILE A 21 -4.74 -8.66 -4.63
N GLU A 22 -5.33 -9.71 -4.09
CA GLU A 22 -5.17 -11.08 -4.58
C GLU A 22 -6.08 -11.32 -5.79
N THR A 23 -5.52 -11.20 -7.00
CA THR A 23 -6.30 -11.29 -8.25
C THR A 23 -6.43 -12.71 -8.79
N GLU A 24 -5.63 -13.65 -8.28
CA GLU A 24 -5.63 -15.06 -8.65
C GLU A 24 -5.83 -15.97 -7.42
N PRO A 25 -7.01 -15.92 -6.77
CA PRO A 25 -7.25 -16.64 -5.50
C PRO A 25 -7.34 -18.17 -5.67
N ASN A 26 -7.66 -18.65 -6.88
CA ASN A 26 -7.79 -20.08 -7.17
C ASN A 26 -6.45 -20.77 -7.50
N ALA A 27 -5.34 -20.01 -7.56
CA ALA A 27 -4.03 -20.59 -7.80
C ALA A 27 -3.52 -21.32 -6.54
N ASP A 28 -2.69 -22.34 -6.74
CA ASP A 28 -1.96 -23.01 -5.64
C ASP A 28 -1.31 -21.96 -4.73
N GLU A 29 -1.19 -22.23 -3.42
CA GLU A 29 -0.55 -21.29 -2.47
C GLU A 29 0.82 -20.76 -2.92
N LYS A 30 1.60 -21.61 -3.61
CA LYS A 30 2.92 -21.25 -4.15
C LYS A 30 2.86 -20.40 -5.43
N LYS A 31 1.68 -20.28 -6.04
CA LYS A 31 1.40 -19.58 -7.29
C LYS A 31 0.42 -18.42 -7.11
N ARG A 32 -0.18 -18.23 -5.93
CA ARG A 32 -1.06 -17.09 -5.65
C ARG A 32 -0.36 -15.79 -6.01
N ALA A 33 -1.05 -15.01 -6.81
CA ALA A 33 -0.55 -13.78 -7.40
C ALA A 33 -1.62 -12.69 -7.32
N GLY A 34 -1.13 -11.46 -7.37
CA GLY A 34 -1.94 -10.29 -7.16
C GLY A 34 -1.25 -9.03 -7.63
N LYS A 35 -1.85 -7.90 -7.26
CA LYS A 35 -1.29 -6.58 -7.50
C LYS A 35 -0.90 -5.94 -6.17
N LEU A 36 0.29 -5.36 -6.15
CA LEU A 36 0.82 -4.64 -5.00
C LEU A 36 0.82 -3.14 -5.31
N PHE A 37 0.31 -2.36 -4.37
CA PHE A 37 0.20 -0.91 -4.41
C PHE A 37 0.91 -0.33 -3.19
N HIS A 38 1.89 0.53 -3.40
CA HIS A 38 2.71 1.07 -2.32
C HIS A 38 3.41 2.36 -2.71
N VAL A 39 4.01 3.03 -1.74
CA VAL A 39 4.85 4.22 -1.98
C VAL A 39 6.31 3.91 -1.69
N VAL A 40 7.21 4.11 -2.64
CA VAL A 40 8.64 3.79 -2.51
C VAL A 40 9.45 5.07 -2.38
N GLY A 41 10.41 5.09 -1.46
CA GLY A 41 11.32 6.21 -1.24
C GLY A 41 11.56 6.46 0.24
N SER A 42 11.90 7.70 0.60
CA SER A 42 12.16 8.07 1.99
C SER A 42 11.59 9.44 2.31
N ILE A 43 11.31 9.72 3.59
CA ILE A 43 10.90 11.06 4.01
C ILE A 43 11.99 12.13 3.78
N LEU A 44 13.23 11.72 3.46
CA LEU A 44 14.31 12.63 3.09
C LEU A 44 14.19 13.07 1.62
N MET A 45 14.05 12.12 0.69
CA MET A 45 13.99 12.40 -0.75
C MET A 45 12.56 12.58 -1.28
N GLY A 46 11.56 12.21 -0.50
CA GLY A 46 10.20 11.97 -0.96
C GLY A 46 10.00 10.50 -1.35
N MET A 47 8.74 10.15 -1.50
CA MET A 47 8.25 8.86 -1.92
C MET A 47 7.40 9.01 -3.17
N ASN A 48 7.36 7.96 -4.00
CA ASN A 48 6.53 7.90 -5.20
C ASN A 48 5.60 6.71 -5.11
N PHE A 49 4.38 6.87 -5.61
CA PHE A 49 3.47 5.75 -5.76
C PHE A 49 3.97 4.80 -6.86
N GLU A 50 3.98 3.50 -6.55
CA GLU A 50 4.29 2.43 -7.47
C GLU A 50 3.21 1.35 -7.40
N LYS A 51 2.98 0.71 -8.55
CA LYS A 51 2.12 -0.47 -8.68
C LYS A 51 2.86 -1.56 -9.45
N ARG A 52 2.71 -2.81 -9.02
CA ARG A 52 3.28 -3.95 -9.75
C ARG A 52 2.51 -5.24 -9.51
N SER A 53 2.61 -6.16 -10.45
CA SER A 53 2.22 -7.55 -10.21
C SER A 53 3.18 -8.18 -9.19
N SER A 54 2.65 -8.97 -8.26
CA SER A 54 3.43 -9.62 -7.21
C SER A 54 2.86 -10.99 -6.89
N LYS A 55 3.74 -11.91 -6.49
CA LYS A 55 3.34 -13.12 -5.76
C LYS A 55 2.76 -12.74 -4.40
N ASP A 56 2.15 -13.71 -3.72
CA ASP A 56 1.72 -13.55 -2.32
C ASP A 56 2.84 -12.92 -1.47
N PRO A 57 2.56 -11.86 -0.68
CA PRO A 57 3.53 -11.26 0.23
C PRO A 57 4.32 -12.28 1.06
N GLN A 58 3.69 -13.38 1.51
CA GLN A 58 4.32 -14.41 2.34
C GLN A 58 5.48 -15.13 1.65
N LEU A 59 5.54 -15.10 0.31
CA LEU A 59 6.62 -15.68 -0.48
C LEU A 59 7.81 -14.73 -0.66
N SER A 60 7.68 -13.47 -0.24
CA SER A 60 8.77 -12.48 -0.28
C SER A 60 9.77 -12.71 0.84
N THR A 61 11.07 -12.67 0.53
CA THR A 61 12.15 -12.76 1.54
C THR A 61 12.17 -11.59 2.51
N THR A 62 11.61 -10.45 2.10
CA THR A 62 11.53 -9.25 2.95
C THR A 62 10.21 -9.14 3.69
N TYR A 63 9.26 -10.06 3.54
CA TYR A 63 7.98 -9.98 4.23
C TYR A 63 8.16 -10.13 5.75
N VAL A 64 7.46 -9.29 6.51
CA VAL A 64 7.42 -9.39 7.97
C VAL A 64 6.33 -10.40 8.35
N PRO A 65 6.67 -11.51 9.03
CA PRO A 65 5.70 -12.55 9.39
C PRO A 65 4.46 -12.01 10.13
N HIS A 66 3.30 -12.59 9.85
CA HIS A 66 2.00 -12.25 10.46
C HIS A 66 1.47 -10.82 10.21
N THR A 67 2.01 -10.11 9.22
CA THR A 67 1.55 -8.77 8.86
C THR A 67 0.57 -8.74 7.69
N LYS A 68 0.38 -9.85 6.96
CA LYS A 68 -0.68 -9.99 5.95
C LYS A 68 -2.05 -9.96 6.64
N LYS A 69 -2.76 -8.83 6.59
CA LYS A 69 -4.09 -8.64 7.23
C LYS A 69 -5.12 -8.28 6.19
N LYS A 70 -6.26 -8.97 6.17
CA LYS A 70 -7.38 -8.64 5.28
C LYS A 70 -8.01 -7.32 5.73
N ILE A 71 -8.16 -6.39 4.79
CA ILE A 71 -8.79 -5.08 5.02
C ILE A 71 -10.11 -4.90 4.27
N GLY A 72 -10.45 -5.84 3.38
CA GLY A 72 -11.73 -5.87 2.70
C GLY A 72 -11.72 -6.67 1.40
N THR A 73 -12.66 -6.36 0.53
CA THR A 73 -12.81 -6.92 -0.80
C THR A 73 -13.07 -5.82 -1.83
N ILE A 74 -12.70 -6.07 -3.08
CA ILE A 74 -12.87 -5.15 -4.21
C ILE A 74 -13.51 -5.87 -5.38
N ALA A 75 -14.46 -5.25 -6.08
CA ALA A 75 -15.00 -5.84 -7.30
C ALA A 75 -13.94 -5.80 -8.43
N LYS A 76 -13.91 -6.84 -9.28
CA LYS A 76 -12.95 -6.90 -10.40
C LYS A 76 -13.00 -5.65 -11.29
N GLY A 77 -14.19 -5.09 -11.52
CA GLY A 77 -14.39 -3.87 -12.33
C GLY A 77 -13.96 -2.57 -11.65
N ASP A 78 -13.70 -2.58 -10.35
CA ASP A 78 -13.29 -1.39 -9.59
C ASP A 78 -11.77 -1.33 -9.34
N LEU A 79 -10.99 -2.31 -9.84
CA LEU A 79 -9.52 -2.30 -9.72
C LEU A 79 -8.88 -1.03 -10.32
N GLU A 80 -9.33 -0.61 -11.50
CA GLU A 80 -8.82 0.60 -12.16
C GLU A 80 -9.27 1.87 -11.45
N LYS A 81 -10.50 1.88 -10.91
CA LYS A 81 -11.01 2.99 -10.10
C LYS A 81 -10.23 3.10 -8.78
N PHE A 82 -9.89 1.99 -8.15
CA PHE A 82 -9.07 2.01 -6.93
C PHE A 82 -7.73 2.69 -7.18
N GLU A 83 -7.09 2.37 -8.31
CA GLU A 83 -5.84 3.00 -8.68
C GLU A 83 -6.01 4.50 -8.96
N THR A 84 -6.95 4.86 -9.83
CA THR A 84 -7.12 6.23 -10.33
C THR A 84 -7.78 7.17 -9.32
N GLU A 85 -8.79 6.71 -8.60
CA GLU A 85 -9.60 7.51 -7.68
C GLU A 85 -9.16 7.43 -6.21
N CYS A 86 -8.31 6.45 -5.83
CA CYS A 86 -7.79 6.34 -4.47
C CYS A 86 -6.28 6.49 -4.42
N CYS A 87 -5.52 5.59 -5.07
CA CYS A 87 -4.05 5.62 -4.98
C CYS A 87 -3.44 6.89 -5.57
N ASN A 88 -3.91 7.33 -6.75
CA ASN A 88 -3.41 8.55 -7.40
C ASN A 88 -4.02 9.84 -6.82
N ALA A 89 -5.17 9.74 -6.13
CA ALA A 89 -5.81 10.88 -5.50
C ALA A 89 -5.13 11.30 -4.19
N VAL A 90 -4.57 10.33 -3.45
CA VAL A 90 -3.79 10.61 -2.24
C VAL A 90 -2.32 10.81 -2.61
N ALA A 91 -1.84 12.04 -2.44
CA ALA A 91 -0.45 12.38 -2.75
C ALA A 91 0.53 11.53 -1.92
N PRO A 92 1.53 10.88 -2.56
CA PRO A 92 2.60 10.19 -1.83
C PRO A 92 3.36 11.12 -0.88
N PRO A 93 3.96 10.58 0.20
CA PRO A 93 4.74 11.39 1.13
C PRO A 93 5.88 12.14 0.45
N GLY A 94 5.84 13.47 0.49
CA GLY A 94 6.92 14.32 -0.01
C GLY A 94 8.17 14.28 0.87
N SER A 95 9.20 15.02 0.44
CA SER A 95 10.40 15.26 1.24
C SER A 95 10.06 16.16 2.44
N GLN A 96 10.27 15.65 3.65
CA GLN A 96 9.82 16.23 4.91
C GLN A 96 10.95 16.50 5.90
N VAL A 97 12.13 15.91 5.71
CA VAL A 97 13.29 16.14 6.57
C VAL A 97 14.49 16.66 5.78
N THR A 98 15.39 17.34 6.47
CA THR A 98 16.70 17.76 5.97
C THR A 98 17.71 16.61 6.02
N LEU A 99 18.87 16.77 5.38
CA LEU A 99 19.98 15.81 5.49
C LEU A 99 20.41 15.52 6.94
N ARG A 100 20.16 16.46 7.86
CA ARG A 100 20.45 16.31 9.30
C ARG A 100 19.31 15.65 10.09
N GLY A 101 18.28 15.13 9.41
CA GLY A 101 17.13 14.48 10.03
C GLY A 101 16.13 15.43 10.71
N LYS A 102 16.32 16.75 10.61
CA LYS A 102 15.37 17.73 11.17
C LYS A 102 14.17 17.90 10.22
N PRO A 103 12.93 18.02 10.74
CA PRO A 103 11.77 18.39 9.94
C PRO A 103 12.01 19.67 9.15
N LYS A 104 11.61 19.69 7.89
CA LYS A 104 11.61 20.90 7.04
C LYS A 104 10.57 21.90 7.50
N ASP A 105 9.44 21.40 8.00
CA ASP A 105 8.35 22.17 8.57
C ASP A 105 8.02 21.58 9.96
N PRO A 106 8.51 22.19 11.05
CA PRO A 106 8.27 21.69 12.41
C PRO A 106 6.80 21.73 12.85
N SER A 107 5.94 22.49 12.15
CA SER A 107 4.51 22.57 12.47
C SER A 107 3.71 21.38 11.96
N LYS A 108 4.27 20.58 11.04
CA LYS A 108 3.60 19.44 10.42
C LYS A 108 4.13 18.12 10.97
N PRO A 109 3.24 17.16 11.31
CA PRO A 109 3.68 15.83 11.68
C PRO A 109 4.26 15.10 10.46
N LEU A 110 5.10 14.08 10.71
CA LEU A 110 5.66 13.26 9.66
C LEU A 110 4.58 12.38 9.02
N TYR A 111 4.37 12.56 7.72
CA TYR A 111 3.56 11.74 6.85
C TYR A 111 4.41 10.61 6.26
N ARG A 112 3.99 9.35 6.41
CA ARG A 112 4.79 8.15 6.09
C ARG A 112 3.98 7.19 5.23
N CYS A 113 4.60 6.09 4.79
CA CYS A 113 3.94 5.09 3.96
C CYS A 113 2.69 4.48 4.61
N ASN A 114 2.67 4.28 5.92
CA ASN A 114 1.48 3.83 6.65
C ASN A 114 0.36 4.86 6.64
N HIS A 115 0.68 6.14 6.83
CA HIS A 115 -0.33 7.21 6.76
C HIS A 115 -0.95 7.31 5.36
N TRP A 116 -0.13 7.19 4.30
CA TRP A 116 -0.64 7.11 2.92
C TRP A 116 -1.56 5.91 2.71
N LEU A 117 -1.18 4.74 3.23
CA LEU A 117 -1.99 3.53 3.14
C LEU A 117 -3.34 3.69 3.86
N ASP A 118 -3.32 4.29 5.06
CA ASP A 118 -4.52 4.57 5.86
C ASP A 118 -5.48 5.51 5.12
N ASP A 119 -4.94 6.60 4.53
CA ASP A 119 -5.72 7.56 3.76
C ASP A 119 -6.32 6.95 2.49
N VAL A 120 -5.54 6.15 1.74
CA VAL A 120 -6.04 5.42 0.55
C VAL A 120 -7.12 4.43 0.93
N THR A 121 -6.92 3.66 2.00
CA THR A 121 -7.89 2.66 2.47
C THR A 121 -9.18 3.34 2.91
N LYS A 122 -9.08 4.43 3.69
CA LYS A 122 -10.22 5.24 4.12
C LYS A 122 -10.98 5.82 2.94
N LEU A 123 -10.29 6.41 1.96
CA LEU A 123 -10.90 6.98 0.77
C LEU A 123 -11.62 5.91 -0.07
N ALA A 124 -11.00 4.73 -0.22
CA ALA A 124 -11.60 3.62 -0.95
C ALA A 124 -12.84 3.05 -0.28
N LEU A 125 -12.86 2.99 1.07
CA LEU A 125 -14.07 2.63 1.84
C LEU A 125 -15.16 3.69 1.69
N GLN A 126 -14.82 4.98 1.78
CA GLN A 126 -15.78 6.08 1.61
C GLN A 126 -16.41 6.10 0.22
N LYS A 127 -15.64 5.78 -0.83
CA LYS A 127 -16.11 5.66 -2.21
C LYS A 127 -16.85 4.34 -2.50
N GLY A 128 -16.89 3.41 -1.54
CA GLY A 128 -17.50 2.08 -1.72
C GLY A 128 -16.75 1.16 -2.68
N ILE A 129 -15.50 1.51 -3.02
CA ILE A 129 -14.60 0.70 -3.87
C ILE A 129 -14.10 -0.51 -3.07
N LEU A 130 -13.69 -0.28 -1.82
CA LEU A 130 -13.44 -1.35 -0.86
C LEU A 130 -14.68 -1.60 -0.02
N LYS A 131 -14.95 -2.88 0.23
CA LYS A 131 -16.01 -3.34 1.13
C LYS A 131 -15.38 -4.12 2.29
N PRO A 132 -15.64 -3.74 3.55
CA PRO A 132 -15.08 -4.42 4.72
C PRO A 132 -15.54 -5.88 4.82
#